data_AF-A0AAF3EQE1-F1
#
_entry.id   AF-A0AAF3EQE1-F1
#
_cell.length_a   1.000
_cell.length_b   1.000
_cell.length_c   1.000
_cell.angle_alpha   90.00
_cell.angle_beta   90.00
_cell.angle_gamma   90.00
#
_symmetry.space_group_name_H-M   'P 1'
#
loop_
_entity.id
_entity.type
_entity.pdbx_description
1 polymer ?
#
loop_
_entity_poly.entity_id
_entity_poly.type
_entity_poly.pdbx_seq_one_letter_code
_entity_poly.pdbx_strand_id
1 'polypeptide(L)'
;MLDSAAEDEALLDFWPQSSRLTTALGENRAEPRQYTLPGIKYEFQCESIPDQAMSNISRISNTTENLVILEALKNLIKDGHFEITLWKSSEVLTKRGHGMGTLGISRKISTFVYKFWSLRFQMMWAMKKYLEIADEIAPFEELDAPDLFYEYVKEAGRKGSMVPFAIRMIHAEILRMTPFPWKSIERIQRLEENIEKIINEMSSASNTKGFELWKRRQQAVLTLKLRTLHHLEEYANAVQVGRQMVENSKSNEEKAEILRGIVRIAMTVGDEKTLESALSETAPLSQKHLLLHKAYRAIFHGSFAHAIDYLQKAVDGGDTSPQVINTLAVCHLYNGAPSIGVQKLLETQGGVSETMKTNVISLSEVSYSAKDKAALLARIH
;
A
#
# COMPACT_ATOMS: atom_id res chain seq x y z
N MET A 1 30.88 -5.29 15.85
CA MET A 1 30.03 -5.37 14.62
C MET A 1 28.57 -5.73 14.96
N LEU A 2 28.10 -5.45 16.19
CA LEU A 2 26.77 -5.81 16.70
C LEU A 2 25.92 -4.59 17.13
N ASP A 3 26.45 -3.36 17.08
CA ASP A 3 25.70 -2.17 17.49
C ASP A 3 24.82 -1.57 16.38
N SER A 4 25.15 -1.77 15.09
CA SER A 4 24.45 -1.06 14.00
C SER A 4 23.04 -1.58 13.70
N ALA A 5 22.76 -2.87 13.93
CA ALA A 5 21.44 -3.45 13.65
C ALA A 5 20.40 -3.05 14.71
N ALA A 6 20.83 -2.91 15.97
CA ALA A 6 19.97 -2.48 17.06
C ALA A 6 19.68 -0.97 17.00
N GLU A 7 20.67 -0.15 16.63
CA GLU A 7 20.49 1.28 16.37
C GLU A 7 19.51 1.52 15.22
N ASP A 8 19.64 0.78 14.10
CA ASP A 8 18.72 0.89 12.96
C ASP A 8 17.28 0.48 13.35
N GLU A 9 17.11 -0.49 14.26
CA GLU A 9 15.79 -0.90 14.74
C GLU A 9 15.19 0.12 15.72
N ALA A 10 15.98 0.70 16.61
CA ALA A 10 15.53 1.78 17.49
C ALA A 10 15.07 3.01 16.71
N LEU A 11 15.69 3.31 15.57
CA LEU A 11 15.25 4.41 14.68
C LEU A 11 13.86 4.17 14.09
N LEU A 12 13.44 2.92 13.91
CA LEU A 12 12.14 2.56 13.38
C LEU A 12 10.99 2.77 14.39
N ASP A 13 11.33 2.82 15.68
CA ASP A 13 10.39 2.83 16.80
C ASP A 13 10.08 4.22 17.35
N PHE A 14 10.86 5.24 16.96
CA PHE A 14 10.58 6.62 17.33
C PHE A 14 9.13 6.99 16.99
N TRP A 15 8.40 7.47 17.98
CA TRP A 15 7.04 7.94 17.81
C TRP A 15 6.74 9.00 18.88
N PRO A 16 6.10 10.14 18.53
CA PRO A 16 5.77 11.15 19.51
C PRO A 16 4.85 10.60 20.61
N GLN A 17 5.01 11.12 21.82
CA GLN A 17 4.16 10.75 22.95
C GLN A 17 2.71 11.19 22.68
N SER A 18 1.76 10.31 22.97
CA SER A 18 0.34 10.66 22.95
C SER A 18 -0.06 11.40 24.23
N SER A 19 -1.14 12.20 24.16
CA SER A 19 -1.72 12.83 25.35
C SER A 19 -2.14 11.80 26.39
N ARG A 20 -2.69 10.66 25.95
CA ARG A 20 -3.05 9.52 26.81
C ARG A 20 -1.83 8.95 27.53
N LEU A 21 -0.70 8.80 26.84
CA LEU A 21 0.56 8.36 27.44
C LEU A 21 1.03 9.35 28.51
N THR A 22 1.06 10.65 28.21
CA THR A 22 1.48 11.68 29.17
C THR A 22 0.63 11.65 30.44
N THR A 23 -0.69 11.55 30.29
CA THR A 23 -1.61 11.41 31.43
C THR A 23 -1.31 10.16 32.24
N ALA A 24 -1.16 9.00 31.58
CA ALA A 24 -0.94 7.73 32.26
C ALA A 24 0.41 7.65 32.98
N LEU A 25 1.46 8.28 32.44
CA LEU A 25 2.76 8.42 33.12
C LEU A 25 2.66 9.30 34.37
N GLY A 26 1.83 10.35 34.33
CA GLY A 26 1.57 11.24 35.48
C GLY A 26 0.85 10.55 36.65
N GLU A 27 0.08 9.49 36.39
CA GLU A 27 -0.62 8.72 37.42
C GLU A 27 0.33 7.83 38.27
N ASN A 28 1.59 7.66 37.87
CA ASN A 28 2.65 6.92 38.58
C ASN A 28 2.22 5.55 39.13
N ARG A 29 1.53 4.75 38.31
CA ARG A 29 1.05 3.42 38.71
C ARG A 29 2.22 2.44 38.90
N ALA A 30 2.07 1.55 39.89
CA ALA A 30 3.00 0.46 40.14
C ALA A 30 3.08 -0.49 38.94
N GLU A 31 1.91 -0.97 38.46
CA GLU A 31 1.79 -1.86 37.31
C GLU A 31 1.12 -1.19 36.10
N PRO A 32 1.66 -1.37 34.88
CA PRO A 32 1.05 -0.84 33.66
C PRO A 32 -0.29 -1.52 33.37
N ARG A 33 -1.37 -0.71 33.33
CA ARG A 33 -2.68 -1.15 32.85
C ARG A 33 -2.64 -1.48 31.36
N GLN A 34 -3.22 -2.60 30.95
CA GLN A 34 -3.47 -2.90 29.53
C GLN A 34 -4.74 -2.17 29.07
N TYR A 35 -4.62 -1.41 27.98
CA TYR A 35 -5.70 -0.68 27.33
C TYR A 35 -6.09 -1.34 26.01
N THR A 36 -5.10 -1.84 25.27
CA THR A 36 -5.27 -2.48 23.97
C THR A 36 -5.52 -3.97 24.17
N LEU A 37 -6.67 -4.46 23.71
CA LEU A 37 -7.15 -5.83 23.98
C LEU A 37 -7.45 -6.64 22.70
N PRO A 38 -6.45 -6.84 21.81
CA PRO A 38 -6.67 -7.47 20.51
C PRO A 38 -6.70 -8.99 20.62
N GLY A 39 -7.55 -9.60 19.80
CA GLY A 39 -7.61 -11.04 19.58
C GLY A 39 -8.04 -11.32 18.16
N ILE A 40 -7.57 -12.43 17.59
CA ILE A 40 -7.99 -12.89 16.26
C ILE A 40 -9.51 -13.07 16.27
N LYS A 41 -10.15 -12.65 15.17
CA LYS A 41 -11.57 -12.81 14.91
C LYS A 41 -11.87 -13.73 13.72
N TYR A 42 -10.93 -13.82 12.77
CA TYR A 42 -11.10 -14.60 11.54
C TYR A 42 -10.01 -15.65 11.40
N GLU A 43 -10.39 -16.91 11.23
CA GLU A 43 -9.46 -17.96 10.87
C GLU A 43 -9.37 -18.12 9.36
N PHE A 44 -8.14 -18.17 8.85
CA PHE A 44 -7.85 -18.44 7.46
C PHE A 44 -7.11 -19.76 7.37
N GLN A 45 -7.62 -20.67 6.57
CA GLN A 45 -6.97 -21.94 6.26
C GLN A 45 -6.43 -21.89 4.84
N CYS A 46 -5.34 -22.62 4.60
CA CYS A 46 -4.78 -22.79 3.27
C CYS A 46 -5.11 -24.19 2.77
N GLU A 47 -5.74 -24.28 1.60
CA GLU A 47 -6.25 -25.55 1.05
C GLU A 47 -5.13 -26.44 0.49
N SER A 48 -4.05 -25.83 -0.03
CA SER A 48 -2.94 -26.54 -0.65
C SER A 48 -1.61 -26.00 -0.15
N ILE A 49 -0.73 -26.90 0.29
CA ILE A 49 0.61 -26.55 0.77
C ILE A 49 1.62 -27.10 -0.24
N PRO A 50 2.31 -26.23 -1.01
CA PRO A 50 3.38 -26.64 -1.89
C PRO A 50 4.58 -27.19 -1.12
N ASP A 51 5.28 -28.17 -1.69
CA ASP A 51 6.50 -28.76 -1.09
C ASP A 51 7.57 -27.70 -0.77
N GLN A 52 7.67 -26.67 -1.62
CA GLN A 52 8.60 -25.56 -1.46
C GLN A 52 8.36 -24.76 -0.17
N ALA A 53 7.10 -24.68 0.30
CA ALA A 53 6.73 -23.97 1.51
C ALA A 53 6.96 -24.79 2.80
N MET A 54 7.07 -26.12 2.69
CA MET A 54 7.10 -27.04 3.84
C MET A 54 8.28 -26.79 4.77
N SER A 55 9.46 -26.46 4.23
CA SER A 55 10.64 -26.15 5.04
C SER A 55 10.40 -24.95 5.96
N ASN A 56 9.90 -23.83 5.42
CA ASN A 56 9.58 -22.65 6.23
C ASN A 56 8.42 -22.90 7.20
N ILE A 57 7.39 -23.64 6.78
CA ILE A 57 6.28 -24.05 7.65
C ILE A 57 6.78 -24.85 8.86
N SER A 58 7.64 -25.84 8.64
CA SER A 58 8.19 -26.66 9.72
C SER A 58 9.04 -25.83 10.69
N ARG A 59 9.85 -24.89 10.19
CA ARG A 59 10.60 -23.93 11.02
C ARG A 59 9.67 -23.13 11.92
N ILE A 60 8.53 -22.65 11.40
CA ILE A 60 7.54 -21.87 12.17
C ILE A 60 6.88 -22.72 13.26
N SER A 61 6.51 -23.96 12.94
CA SER A 61 5.78 -24.82 13.88
C SER A 61 6.67 -25.39 14.99
N ASN A 62 7.96 -25.64 14.70
CA ASN A 62 8.87 -26.36 15.59
C ASN A 62 9.72 -25.46 16.51
N THR A 63 9.73 -24.15 16.30
CA THR A 63 10.51 -23.22 17.15
C THR A 63 9.61 -22.29 17.96
N THR A 64 10.14 -21.79 19.07
CA THR A 64 9.55 -20.70 19.86
C THR A 64 10.29 -19.36 19.64
N GLU A 65 11.43 -19.38 18.95
CA GLU A 65 12.27 -18.21 18.71
C GLU A 65 11.60 -17.23 17.74
N ASN A 66 11.27 -16.02 18.23
CA ASN A 66 10.52 -15.03 17.45
C ASN A 66 11.23 -14.61 16.16
N LEU A 67 12.56 -14.47 16.18
CA LEU A 67 13.33 -14.03 15.01
C LEU A 67 13.33 -15.08 13.89
N VAL A 68 13.49 -16.36 14.24
CA VAL A 68 13.43 -17.48 13.30
C VAL A 68 12.05 -17.59 12.65
N ILE A 69 10.98 -17.43 13.44
CA ILE A 69 9.60 -17.43 12.93
C ILE A 69 9.39 -16.27 11.96
N LEU A 70 9.82 -15.05 12.32
CA LEU A 70 9.68 -13.89 11.46
C LEU A 70 10.44 -14.04 10.14
N GLU A 71 11.65 -14.59 10.16
CA GLU A 71 12.43 -14.85 8.96
C GLU A 71 11.73 -15.88 8.05
N ALA A 72 11.25 -16.99 8.62
CA ALA A 72 10.52 -18.01 7.87
C ALA A 72 9.22 -17.47 7.23
N LEU A 73 8.45 -16.65 7.97
CA LEU A 73 7.28 -15.95 7.42
C LEU A 73 7.65 -14.99 6.29
N LYS A 74 8.75 -14.23 6.43
CA LYS A 74 9.24 -13.34 5.37
C LYS A 74 9.67 -14.10 4.11
N ASN A 75 10.25 -15.29 4.26
CA ASN A 75 10.61 -16.12 3.11
C ASN A 75 9.36 -16.61 2.37
N LEU A 76 8.33 -17.08 3.09
CA LEU A 76 7.04 -17.43 2.48
C LEU A 76 6.43 -16.26 1.69
N ILE A 77 6.52 -15.03 2.21
CA ILE A 77 6.06 -13.84 1.48
C ILE A 77 6.86 -13.61 0.20
N LYS A 78 8.19 -13.75 0.24
CA LYS A 78 9.05 -13.60 -0.94
C LYS A 78 8.73 -14.63 -2.02
N ASP A 79 8.36 -15.83 -1.60
CA ASP A 79 7.96 -16.93 -2.49
C ASP A 79 6.50 -16.80 -2.98
N GLY A 80 5.79 -15.74 -2.60
CA GLY A 80 4.40 -15.47 -3.02
C GLY A 80 3.33 -16.26 -2.25
N HIS A 81 3.71 -16.95 -1.17
CA HIS A 81 2.81 -17.78 -0.37
C HIS A 81 2.04 -16.96 0.70
N PHE A 82 1.20 -16.03 0.27
CA PHE A 82 0.47 -15.12 1.16
C PHE A 82 -0.57 -15.83 2.05
N GLU A 83 -1.32 -16.78 1.50
CA GLU A 83 -2.32 -17.57 2.25
C GLU A 83 -1.69 -18.40 3.37
N ILE A 84 -0.58 -19.08 3.06
CA ILE A 84 0.18 -19.87 4.04
C ILE A 84 0.73 -18.95 5.12
N THR A 85 1.28 -17.79 4.74
CA THR A 85 1.79 -16.79 5.69
C THR A 85 0.69 -16.29 6.61
N LEU A 86 -0.50 -15.98 6.06
CA LEU A 86 -1.66 -15.53 6.82
C LEU A 86 -2.11 -16.61 7.81
N TRP A 87 -2.27 -17.85 7.35
CA TRP A 87 -2.61 -19.00 8.19
C TRP A 87 -1.59 -19.18 9.32
N LYS A 88 -0.29 -19.23 9.01
CA LYS A 88 0.77 -19.42 10.01
C LYS A 88 0.92 -18.25 10.97
N SER A 89 0.64 -17.02 10.54
CA SER A 89 0.58 -15.87 11.45
C SER A 89 -0.50 -16.05 12.52
N SER A 90 -1.64 -16.67 12.17
CA SER A 90 -2.72 -17.00 13.11
C SER A 90 -2.23 -18.00 14.17
N GLU A 91 -1.58 -19.08 13.74
CA GLU A 91 -1.01 -20.09 14.65
C GLU A 91 -0.03 -19.47 15.65
N VAL A 92 0.86 -18.61 15.15
CA VAL A 92 1.88 -17.90 15.94
C VAL A 92 1.26 -16.93 16.96
N LEU A 93 0.22 -16.19 16.58
CA LEU A 93 -0.52 -15.29 17.46
C LEU A 93 -1.32 -16.06 18.50
N THR A 94 -1.97 -17.16 18.12
CA THR A 94 -2.70 -18.06 19.04
C THR A 94 -1.77 -18.63 20.10
N LYS A 95 -0.57 -19.12 19.73
CA LYS A 95 0.46 -19.59 20.69
C LYS A 95 0.92 -18.48 21.66
N ARG A 96 0.82 -17.21 21.26
CA ARG A 96 1.13 -16.04 22.10
C ARG A 96 -0.10 -15.49 22.83
N GLY A 97 -1.23 -16.17 22.73
CA GLY A 97 -2.43 -15.81 23.46
C GLY A 97 -3.37 -14.83 22.75
N HIS A 98 -3.13 -14.50 21.49
CA HIS A 98 -3.98 -13.60 20.71
C HIS A 98 -4.89 -14.36 19.74
N GLY A 99 -5.24 -15.61 20.08
CA GLY A 99 -6.07 -16.48 19.24
C GLY A 99 -7.55 -16.12 19.25
N MET A 100 -8.36 -16.97 18.64
CA MET A 100 -9.81 -16.79 18.60
C MET A 100 -10.42 -16.74 20.01
N GLY A 101 -11.42 -15.87 20.22
CA GLY A 101 -12.10 -15.72 21.51
C GLY A 101 -11.29 -15.00 22.60
N THR A 102 -10.13 -14.44 22.26
CA THR A 102 -9.29 -13.69 23.21
C THR A 102 -9.49 -12.18 23.17
N LEU A 103 -10.36 -11.70 22.29
CA LEU A 103 -10.74 -10.29 22.19
C LEU A 103 -11.26 -9.77 23.54
N GLY A 104 -10.77 -8.60 23.97
CA GLY A 104 -11.16 -8.02 25.25
C GLY A 104 -10.46 -8.63 26.48
N ILE A 105 -9.59 -9.63 26.30
CA ILE A 105 -8.81 -10.22 27.39
C ILE A 105 -7.48 -9.49 27.53
N SER A 106 -7.20 -8.98 28.73
CA SER A 106 -5.95 -8.30 29.08
C SER A 106 -4.75 -9.24 28.94
N ARG A 107 -3.79 -8.88 28.08
CA ARG A 107 -2.53 -9.60 27.87
C ARG A 107 -1.40 -8.62 27.58
N LYS A 108 -0.22 -8.90 28.12
CA LYS A 108 0.98 -8.13 27.80
C LYS A 108 1.38 -8.38 26.35
N ILE A 109 1.45 -7.30 25.57
CA ILE A 109 1.84 -7.35 24.16
C ILE A 109 3.30 -6.90 24.04
N SER A 110 4.16 -7.76 23.48
CA SER A 110 5.55 -7.41 23.21
C SER A 110 5.72 -6.86 21.79
N THR A 111 6.85 -6.20 21.53
CA THR A 111 7.26 -5.75 20.18
C THR A 111 7.10 -6.86 19.12
N PHE A 112 7.46 -8.10 19.44
CA PHE A 112 7.35 -9.23 18.51
C PHE A 112 5.89 -9.58 18.18
N VAL A 113 4.98 -9.48 19.15
CA VAL A 113 3.55 -9.72 18.91
C VAL A 113 3.01 -8.70 17.91
N TYR A 114 3.39 -7.42 18.03
CA TYR A 114 3.00 -6.41 17.03
C TYR A 114 3.60 -6.67 15.64
N LYS A 115 4.81 -7.23 15.54
CA LYS A 115 5.36 -7.63 14.23
C LYS A 115 4.53 -8.74 13.58
N PHE A 116 4.02 -9.70 14.36
CA PHE A 116 3.12 -10.73 13.83
C PHE A 116 1.75 -10.18 13.42
N TRP A 117 1.15 -9.29 14.21
CA TRP A 117 -0.05 -8.55 13.81
C TRP A 117 0.18 -7.73 12.54
N SER A 118 1.33 -7.06 12.42
CA SER A 118 1.69 -6.30 11.23
C SER A 118 1.78 -7.18 9.98
N LEU A 119 2.41 -8.35 10.07
CA LEU A 119 2.46 -9.31 8.96
C LEU A 119 1.06 -9.78 8.59
N ARG A 120 0.24 -10.15 9.57
CA ARG A 120 -1.14 -10.59 9.38
C ARG A 120 -1.96 -9.54 8.61
N PHE A 121 -1.95 -8.29 9.06
CA PHE A 121 -2.68 -7.21 8.38
C PHE A 121 -2.16 -6.96 6.96
N GLN A 122 -0.86 -7.04 6.73
CA GLN A 122 -0.29 -6.91 5.38
C GLN A 122 -0.72 -8.04 4.45
N MET A 123 -0.81 -9.29 4.94
CA MET A 123 -1.29 -10.41 4.14
C MET A 123 -2.77 -10.29 3.83
N MET A 124 -3.59 -9.95 4.82
CA MET A 124 -5.01 -9.66 4.59
C MET A 124 -5.20 -8.53 3.57
N TRP A 125 -4.36 -7.48 3.63
CA TRP A 125 -4.39 -6.37 2.69
C TRP A 125 -4.08 -6.83 1.26
N ALA A 126 -3.00 -7.59 1.08
CA ALA A 126 -2.62 -8.16 -0.21
C ALA A 126 -3.72 -9.04 -0.81
N MET A 127 -4.46 -9.76 0.04
CA MET A 127 -5.59 -10.61 -0.34
C MET A 127 -6.94 -9.87 -0.38
N LYS A 128 -6.95 -8.54 -0.26
CA LYS A 128 -8.15 -7.67 -0.31
C LYS A 128 -9.22 -8.01 0.75
N LYS A 129 -8.81 -8.54 1.90
CA LYS A 129 -9.68 -8.87 3.06
C LYS A 129 -9.95 -7.63 3.93
N TYR A 130 -10.47 -6.57 3.32
CA TYR A 130 -10.53 -5.25 3.96
C TYR A 130 -11.51 -5.18 5.12
N LEU A 131 -12.64 -5.90 5.04
CA LEU A 131 -13.63 -5.90 6.12
C LEU A 131 -13.07 -6.58 7.36
N GLU A 132 -12.34 -7.68 7.18
CA GLU A 132 -11.70 -8.43 8.24
C GLU A 132 -10.59 -7.61 8.92
N ILE A 133 -9.80 -6.85 8.15
CA ILE A 133 -8.81 -5.92 8.72
C ILE A 133 -9.51 -4.84 9.55
N ALA A 134 -10.57 -4.21 9.02
CA ALA A 134 -11.27 -3.13 9.71
C ALA A 134 -11.81 -3.60 11.07
N ASP A 135 -12.31 -4.84 11.15
CA ASP A 135 -12.86 -5.40 12.38
C ASP A 135 -11.77 -5.92 13.37
N GLU A 136 -10.69 -6.53 12.88
CA GLU A 136 -9.58 -6.99 13.73
C GLU A 136 -8.65 -5.87 14.21
N ILE A 137 -8.55 -4.74 13.50
CA ILE A 137 -7.71 -3.62 13.91
C ILE A 137 -8.42 -2.67 14.89
N ALA A 138 -9.75 -2.72 14.97
CA ALA A 138 -10.55 -1.86 15.84
C ALA A 138 -10.13 -1.85 17.33
N PRO A 139 -9.71 -2.98 17.95
CA PRO A 139 -9.28 -3.00 19.36
C PRO A 139 -7.96 -2.25 19.64
N PHE A 140 -7.23 -1.87 18.59
CA PHE A 140 -6.03 -1.02 18.70
C PHE A 140 -6.37 0.49 18.74
N GLU A 141 -7.66 0.84 18.71
CA GLU A 141 -8.21 2.19 18.84
C GLU A 141 -7.57 3.18 17.87
N GLU A 142 -6.90 4.23 18.35
CA GLU A 142 -6.22 5.23 17.52
C GLU A 142 -4.68 5.05 17.50
N LEU A 143 -4.19 3.88 17.92
CA LEU A 143 -2.76 3.57 18.05
C LEU A 143 -2.00 4.57 18.93
N ASP A 144 -2.69 5.09 19.94
CA ASP A 144 -2.23 6.11 20.88
C ASP A 144 -2.39 5.69 22.35
N ALA A 145 -2.85 4.46 22.61
CA ALA A 145 -3.01 3.93 23.95
C ALA A 145 -1.65 3.80 24.67
N PRO A 146 -1.58 4.04 25.99
CA PRO A 146 -0.31 4.06 26.72
C PRO A 146 0.49 2.75 26.62
N ASP A 147 -0.19 1.61 26.64
CA ASP A 147 0.42 0.27 26.57
C ASP A 147 1.05 -0.08 25.21
N LEU A 148 0.98 0.84 24.25
CA LEU A 148 1.65 0.75 22.95
C LEU A 148 3.07 1.36 22.96
N PHE A 149 3.49 1.97 24.08
CA PHE A 149 4.73 2.73 24.19
C PHE A 149 5.73 2.11 25.17
N TYR A 150 7.02 2.16 24.81
CA TYR A 150 8.10 1.57 25.61
C TYR A 150 8.22 2.21 26.99
N GLU A 151 8.00 3.52 27.06
CA GLU A 151 8.06 4.32 28.29
C GLU A 151 7.03 3.86 29.32
N TYR A 152 5.84 3.47 28.87
CA TYR A 152 4.76 3.05 29.76
C TYR A 152 4.92 1.62 30.25
N VAL A 153 5.38 0.71 29.37
CA VAL A 153 5.66 -0.69 29.75
C VAL A 153 7.01 -0.85 30.48
N LYS A 154 7.75 0.25 30.67
CA LYS A 154 9.03 0.33 31.39
C LYS A 154 10.11 -0.55 30.75
N GLU A 155 10.13 -0.64 29.41
CA GLU A 155 11.20 -1.36 28.69
C GLU A 155 12.48 -0.52 28.66
N ALA A 156 13.54 -1.02 29.30
CA ALA A 156 14.77 -0.26 29.52
C ALA A 156 15.49 0.07 28.20
N GLY A 157 15.94 1.32 28.06
CA GLY A 157 16.76 1.77 26.93
C GLY A 157 16.02 2.00 25.62
N ARG A 158 14.68 1.90 25.60
CA ARG A 158 13.85 2.14 24.42
C ARG A 158 12.87 3.29 24.66
N LYS A 159 12.55 4.02 23.59
CA LYS A 159 11.60 5.14 23.57
C LYS A 159 10.74 5.07 22.32
N GLY A 160 9.56 5.67 22.37
CA GLY A 160 8.60 5.64 21.27
C GLY A 160 7.64 4.45 21.35
N SER A 161 7.19 3.98 20.18
CA SER A 161 6.09 3.02 20.11
C SER A 161 6.54 1.63 19.68
N MET A 162 5.98 0.61 20.32
CA MET A 162 6.10 -0.79 19.90
C MET A 162 5.33 -1.10 18.61
N VAL A 163 4.45 -0.19 18.16
CA VAL A 163 3.58 -0.39 16.99
C VAL A 163 4.37 -0.15 15.70
N PRO A 164 4.54 -1.16 14.82
CA PRO A 164 5.21 -0.99 13.55
C PRO A 164 4.52 0.06 12.68
N PHE A 165 5.31 0.85 11.97
CA PHE A 165 4.81 1.88 11.05
C PHE A 165 3.83 1.32 10.00
N ALA A 166 4.02 0.08 9.56
CA ALA A 166 3.11 -0.59 8.63
C ALA A 166 1.68 -0.75 9.21
N ILE A 167 1.52 -1.01 10.52
CA ILE A 167 0.20 -1.03 11.15
C ILE A 167 -0.42 0.37 11.10
N ARG A 168 0.35 1.42 11.36
CA ARG A 168 -0.12 2.81 11.29
C ARG A 168 -0.61 3.19 9.89
N MET A 169 0.12 2.77 8.85
CA MET A 169 -0.28 2.94 7.45
C MET A 169 -1.59 2.21 7.15
N ILE A 170 -1.70 0.93 7.49
CA ILE A 170 -2.91 0.12 7.26
C ILE A 170 -4.09 0.69 8.04
N HIS A 171 -3.89 1.11 9.29
CA HIS A 171 -4.91 1.70 10.14
C HIS A 171 -5.49 2.99 9.58
N ALA A 172 -4.65 3.81 8.94
CA ALA A 172 -5.10 5.00 8.23
C ALA A 172 -5.79 4.63 6.90
N GLU A 173 -5.21 3.73 6.12
CA GLU A 173 -5.71 3.38 4.78
C GLU A 173 -7.00 2.59 4.81
N ILE A 174 -7.20 1.71 5.80
CA ILE A 174 -8.33 0.79 5.81
C ILE A 174 -9.68 1.49 5.79
N LEU A 175 -9.79 2.67 6.41
CA LEU A 175 -11.02 3.44 6.44
C LEU A 175 -11.50 3.86 5.04
N ARG A 176 -10.56 4.02 4.09
CA ARG A 176 -10.87 4.25 2.67
C ARG A 176 -11.74 3.14 2.08
N MET A 177 -11.61 1.91 2.60
CA MET A 177 -12.38 0.73 2.17
C MET A 177 -13.66 0.51 2.99
N THR A 178 -14.04 1.47 3.84
CA THR A 178 -15.23 1.40 4.70
C THR A 178 -16.22 2.52 4.34
N PRO A 179 -17.43 2.56 4.90
CA PRO A 179 -18.36 3.69 4.73
C PRO A 179 -17.86 5.04 5.27
N PHE A 180 -16.67 5.10 5.86
CA PHE A 180 -16.10 6.31 6.47
C PHE A 180 -14.75 6.73 5.84
N PRO A 181 -14.65 6.90 4.50
CA PRO A 181 -13.37 7.16 3.85
C PRO A 181 -12.76 8.52 4.24
N TRP A 182 -13.57 9.51 4.63
CA TRP A 182 -13.09 10.80 5.14
C TRP A 182 -12.29 10.71 6.44
N LYS A 183 -12.62 9.77 7.32
CA LYS A 183 -11.83 9.51 8.54
C LYS A 183 -10.43 8.98 8.22
N SER A 184 -10.21 8.43 7.02
CA SER A 184 -8.87 8.10 6.54
C SER A 184 -8.01 9.36 6.42
N ILE A 185 -8.55 10.47 5.91
CA ILE A 185 -7.84 11.76 5.79
C ILE A 185 -7.44 12.29 7.17
N GLU A 186 -8.33 12.24 8.16
CA GLU A 186 -8.02 12.64 9.54
C GLU A 186 -6.87 11.82 10.15
N ARG A 187 -6.86 10.50 9.92
CA ARG A 187 -5.75 9.62 10.36
C ARG A 187 -4.45 9.93 9.61
N ILE A 188 -4.52 10.20 8.31
CA ILE A 188 -3.37 10.57 7.49
C ILE A 188 -2.76 11.90 7.95
N GLN A 189 -3.57 12.91 8.22
CA GLN A 189 -3.10 14.20 8.74
C GLN A 189 -2.35 14.04 10.06
N ARG A 190 -2.90 13.24 10.99
CA ARG A 190 -2.20 12.90 12.24
C ARG A 190 -0.90 12.13 12.01
N LEU A 191 -0.80 11.29 10.99
CA LEU A 191 0.47 10.64 10.63
C LEU A 191 1.47 11.66 10.09
N GLU A 192 1.05 12.58 9.22
CA GLU A 192 1.90 13.65 8.67
C GLU A 192 2.48 14.52 9.80
N GLU A 193 1.63 15.00 10.71
CA GLU A 193 2.04 15.81 11.87
C GLU A 193 3.05 15.09 12.77
N ASN A 194 2.83 13.81 13.05
CA ASN A 194 3.73 13.02 13.88
C ASN A 194 5.08 12.76 13.19
N ILE A 195 5.06 12.48 11.89
CA ILE A 195 6.29 12.30 11.10
C ILE A 195 7.06 13.61 11.01
N GLU A 196 6.39 14.74 10.84
CA GLU A 196 7.04 16.05 10.80
C GLU A 196 7.76 16.37 12.11
N LYS A 197 7.12 16.12 13.26
CA LYS A 197 7.77 16.22 14.58
C LYS A 197 9.04 15.39 14.66
N ILE A 198 8.99 14.13 14.24
CA ILE A 198 10.16 13.24 14.25
C ILE A 198 11.25 13.75 13.29
N ILE A 199 10.90 14.17 12.07
CA ILE A 199 11.87 14.69 11.11
C ILE A 199 12.58 15.93 11.68
N ASN A 200 11.85 16.83 12.33
CA ASN A 200 12.41 18.03 12.96
C ASN A 200 13.34 17.67 14.12
N GLU A 201 12.98 16.70 14.96
CA GLU A 201 13.84 16.19 16.03
C GLU A 201 15.11 15.49 15.48
N MET A 202 14.99 14.68 14.44
CA MET A 202 16.13 14.01 13.82
C MET A 202 17.07 15.02 13.15
N SER A 203 16.51 16.07 12.54
CA SER A 203 17.28 17.14 11.94
C SER A 203 18.02 17.97 12.99
N SER A 204 17.40 18.29 14.13
CA SER A 204 18.05 19.04 15.21
C SER A 204 19.13 18.22 15.91
N ALA A 205 18.93 16.91 16.04
CA ALA A 205 19.92 15.97 16.57
C ALA A 205 21.06 15.62 15.58
N SER A 206 21.06 16.21 14.37
CA SER A 206 22.03 15.88 13.30
C SER A 206 22.08 14.37 12.94
N ASN A 207 20.97 13.65 13.13
CA ASN A 207 20.86 12.24 12.82
C ASN A 207 20.43 12.03 11.37
N THR A 208 21.42 12.00 10.47
CA THR A 208 21.21 11.90 9.02
C THR A 208 20.51 10.61 8.59
N LYS A 209 20.84 9.47 9.22
CA LYS A 209 20.22 8.17 8.92
C LYS A 209 18.74 8.15 9.29
N GLY A 210 18.42 8.59 10.51
CA GLY A 210 17.04 8.71 10.99
C GLY A 210 16.23 9.67 10.12
N PHE A 211 16.80 10.83 9.80
CA PHE A 211 16.18 11.80 8.91
C PHE A 211 15.81 11.20 7.54
N GLU A 212 16.74 10.53 6.85
CA GLU A 212 16.47 9.93 5.53
C GLU A 212 15.45 8.78 5.59
N LEU A 213 15.47 7.99 6.68
CA LEU A 213 14.48 6.94 6.92
C LEU A 213 13.07 7.53 7.10
N TRP A 214 12.92 8.55 7.94
CA TRP A 214 11.63 9.18 8.21
C TRP A 214 11.13 10.02 7.03
N LYS A 215 12.03 10.58 6.21
CA LYS A 215 11.68 11.17 4.91
C LYS A 215 11.10 10.14 3.94
N ARG A 216 11.64 8.92 3.88
CA ARG A 216 11.03 7.83 3.11
C ARG A 216 9.64 7.45 3.63
N ARG A 217 9.44 7.41 4.95
CA ARG A 217 8.11 7.21 5.56
C ARG A 217 7.14 8.35 5.22
N GLN A 218 7.61 9.60 5.21
CA GLN A 218 6.82 10.76 4.76
C GLN A 218 6.33 10.58 3.32
N GLN A 219 7.20 10.16 2.40
CA GLN A 219 6.79 9.88 1.01
C GLN A 219 5.73 8.76 0.91
N ALA A 220 5.85 7.72 1.74
CA ALA A 220 4.83 6.67 1.79
C ALA A 220 3.47 7.20 2.27
N VAL A 221 3.45 8.11 3.26
CA VAL A 221 2.21 8.77 3.73
C VAL A 221 1.63 9.70 2.68
N LEU A 222 2.45 10.48 1.96
CA LEU A 222 1.97 11.33 0.86
C LEU A 222 1.37 10.48 -0.28
N THR A 223 1.98 9.33 -0.59
CA THR A 223 1.43 8.37 -1.56
C THR A 223 0.06 7.85 -1.10
N LEU A 224 -0.07 7.51 0.18
CA LEU A 224 -1.34 7.11 0.79
C LEU A 224 -2.38 8.23 0.68
N LYS A 225 -2.02 9.47 1.05
CA LYS A 225 -2.87 10.65 0.96
C LYS A 225 -3.37 10.89 -0.46
N LEU A 226 -2.48 10.84 -1.45
CA LEU A 226 -2.82 10.97 -2.86
C LEU A 226 -3.84 9.92 -3.29
N ARG A 227 -3.63 8.64 -2.93
CA ARG A 227 -4.57 7.55 -3.23
C ARG A 227 -5.93 7.73 -2.56
N THR A 228 -5.95 8.21 -1.31
CA THR A 228 -7.19 8.48 -0.58
C THR A 228 -7.96 9.65 -1.19
N LEU A 229 -7.29 10.76 -1.51
CA LEU A 229 -7.92 11.90 -2.17
C LEU A 229 -8.45 11.55 -3.54
N HIS A 230 -7.69 10.80 -4.35
CA HIS A 230 -8.18 10.28 -5.63
C HIS A 230 -9.42 9.41 -5.46
N HIS A 231 -9.46 8.55 -4.43
CA HIS A 231 -10.64 7.70 -4.16
C HIS A 231 -11.86 8.51 -3.75
N LEU A 232 -11.66 9.64 -3.06
CA LEU A 232 -12.70 10.59 -2.67
C LEU A 232 -13.08 11.58 -3.78
N GLU A 233 -12.51 11.45 -4.99
CA GLU A 233 -12.71 12.36 -6.12
C GLU A 233 -12.24 13.81 -5.86
N GLU A 234 -11.38 13.98 -4.85
CA GLU A 234 -10.73 15.24 -4.48
C GLU A 234 -9.51 15.50 -5.36
N TYR A 235 -9.73 15.57 -6.68
CA TYR A 235 -8.67 15.56 -7.69
C TYR A 235 -7.73 16.77 -7.61
N ALA A 236 -8.25 17.97 -7.33
CA ALA A 236 -7.43 19.17 -7.17
C ALA A 236 -6.43 19.02 -5.99
N ASN A 237 -6.92 18.52 -4.87
CA ASN A 237 -6.10 18.23 -3.69
C ASN A 237 -5.10 17.10 -3.97
N ALA A 238 -5.51 16.06 -4.70
CA ALA A 238 -4.62 14.97 -5.11
C ALA A 238 -3.48 15.46 -6.01
N VAL A 239 -3.76 16.37 -6.95
CA VAL A 239 -2.73 17.02 -7.79
C VAL A 239 -1.77 17.84 -6.93
N GLN A 240 -2.27 18.61 -5.96
CA GLN A 240 -1.40 19.39 -5.06
C GLN A 240 -0.45 18.48 -4.27
N VAL A 241 -0.94 17.38 -3.71
CA VAL A 241 -0.09 16.38 -3.04
C VAL A 241 0.92 15.77 -4.01
N GLY A 242 0.50 15.45 -5.24
CA GLY A 242 1.40 14.96 -6.28
C GLY A 242 2.53 15.95 -6.60
N ARG A 243 2.22 17.25 -6.71
CA ARG A 243 3.22 18.30 -6.94
C ARG A 243 4.21 18.40 -5.77
N GLN A 244 3.72 18.35 -4.53
CA GLN A 244 4.56 18.28 -3.35
C GLN A 244 5.49 17.06 -3.37
N MET A 245 5.01 15.90 -3.83
CA MET A 245 5.86 14.72 -3.98
C MET A 245 6.95 14.93 -5.04
N VAL A 246 6.63 15.51 -6.20
CA VAL A 246 7.61 15.82 -7.27
C VAL A 246 8.74 16.73 -6.76
N GLU A 247 8.41 17.74 -5.97
CA GLU A 247 9.39 18.67 -5.36
C GLU A 247 10.34 17.94 -4.40
N ASN A 248 9.82 16.95 -3.66
CA ASN A 248 10.60 16.20 -2.68
C ASN A 248 11.36 15.00 -3.26
N SER A 249 11.02 14.53 -4.45
CA SER A 249 11.67 13.38 -5.09
C SER A 249 13.11 13.71 -5.48
N LYS A 250 14.02 12.75 -5.25
CA LYS A 250 15.46 12.89 -5.58
C LYS A 250 15.80 12.33 -6.97
N SER A 251 15.04 11.35 -7.45
CA SER A 251 15.27 10.68 -8.74
C SER A 251 14.35 11.25 -9.84
N ASN A 252 14.88 11.36 -11.06
CA ASN A 252 14.11 11.79 -12.23
C ASN A 252 13.06 10.75 -12.62
N GLU A 253 13.35 9.46 -12.42
CA GLU A 253 12.41 8.36 -12.66
C GLU A 253 11.21 8.45 -11.71
N GLU A 254 11.45 8.71 -10.42
CA GLU A 254 10.39 8.91 -9.43
C GLU A 254 9.51 10.11 -9.78
N LYS A 255 10.13 11.25 -10.13
CA LYS A 255 9.40 12.45 -10.59
C LYS A 255 8.54 12.15 -11.81
N ALA A 256 9.08 11.42 -12.79
CA ALA A 256 8.34 11.05 -13.99
C ALA A 256 7.16 10.12 -13.69
N GLU A 257 7.28 9.18 -12.75
CA GLU A 257 6.15 8.34 -12.30
C GLU A 257 5.03 9.18 -11.66
N ILE A 258 5.39 10.10 -10.76
CA ILE A 258 4.41 10.96 -10.08
C ILE A 258 3.72 11.89 -11.09
N LEU A 259 4.48 12.54 -11.98
CA LEU A 259 3.92 13.42 -13.01
C LEU A 259 2.98 12.67 -13.95
N ARG A 260 3.27 11.42 -14.31
CA ARG A 260 2.32 10.57 -15.07
C ARG A 260 1.05 10.28 -14.29
N GLY A 261 1.15 10.10 -12.97
CA GLY A 261 -0.03 10.02 -12.10
C GLY A 261 -0.90 11.28 -12.19
N ILE A 262 -0.27 12.46 -12.14
CA ILE A 262 -0.95 13.76 -12.31
C ILE A 262 -1.59 13.89 -13.69
N VAL A 263 -0.89 13.49 -14.76
CA VAL A 263 -1.44 13.46 -16.14
C VAL A 263 -2.70 12.62 -16.19
N ARG A 264 -2.70 11.41 -15.61
CA ARG A 264 -3.90 10.55 -15.59
C ARG A 264 -5.06 11.21 -14.84
N ILE A 265 -4.81 11.84 -13.69
CA ILE A 265 -5.84 12.58 -12.95
C ILE A 265 -6.41 13.72 -13.81
N ALA A 266 -5.53 14.52 -14.43
CA ALA A 266 -5.92 15.63 -15.29
C ALA A 266 -6.76 15.16 -16.49
N MET A 267 -6.41 14.04 -17.11
CA MET A 267 -7.21 13.42 -18.17
C MET A 267 -8.59 12.99 -17.67
N THR A 268 -8.69 12.40 -16.48
CA THR A 268 -9.97 11.94 -15.91
C THR A 268 -10.93 13.11 -15.67
N VAL A 269 -10.44 14.27 -15.23
CA VAL A 269 -11.28 15.43 -14.92
C VAL A 269 -11.41 16.45 -16.05
N GLY A 270 -10.66 16.29 -17.15
CA GLY A 270 -10.65 17.24 -18.26
C GLY A 270 -9.84 18.52 -17.99
N ASP A 271 -8.88 18.51 -17.07
CA ASP A 271 -8.03 19.67 -16.76
C ASP A 271 -6.84 19.76 -17.74
N GLU A 272 -7.07 20.47 -18.86
CA GLU A 272 -6.07 20.67 -19.92
C GLU A 272 -4.82 21.39 -19.40
N LYS A 273 -4.99 22.37 -18.51
CA LYS A 273 -3.87 23.18 -18.00
C LYS A 273 -2.90 22.33 -17.19
N THR A 274 -3.44 21.52 -16.27
CA THR A 274 -2.61 20.61 -15.46
C THR A 274 -1.98 19.52 -16.32
N LEU A 275 -2.72 18.98 -17.31
CA LEU A 275 -2.22 18.00 -18.26
C LEU A 275 -0.98 18.52 -19.00
N GLU A 276 -1.11 19.68 -19.65
CA GLU A 276 -0.05 20.26 -20.47
C GLU A 276 1.20 20.60 -19.66
N SER A 277 1.02 21.19 -18.48
CA SER A 277 2.11 21.44 -17.54
C SER A 277 2.82 20.14 -17.16
N ALA A 278 2.10 19.12 -16.71
CA ALA A 278 2.72 17.87 -16.27
C ALA A 278 3.41 17.11 -17.41
N LEU A 279 2.83 17.10 -18.62
CA LEU A 279 3.45 16.49 -19.81
C LEU A 279 4.75 17.23 -20.20
N SER A 280 4.76 18.56 -20.15
CA SER A 280 5.95 19.37 -20.47
C SER A 280 7.10 19.10 -19.52
N GLU A 281 6.80 18.93 -18.22
CA GLU A 281 7.79 18.60 -17.19
C GLU A 281 8.28 17.15 -17.28
N THR A 282 7.43 16.22 -17.74
CA THR A 282 7.81 14.81 -17.89
C THR A 282 8.67 14.57 -19.13
N ALA A 283 8.48 15.35 -20.21
CA ALA A 283 9.18 15.19 -21.49
C ALA A 283 10.73 15.16 -21.39
N PRO A 284 11.40 16.06 -20.64
CA PRO A 284 12.86 16.01 -20.49
C PRO A 284 13.34 14.86 -19.59
N LEU A 285 12.47 14.32 -18.74
CA LEU A 285 12.84 13.29 -17.75
C LEU A 285 12.87 11.88 -18.34
N SER A 286 12.14 11.62 -19.42
CA SER A 286 12.15 10.32 -20.06
C SER A 286 11.84 10.38 -21.55
N GLN A 287 12.89 10.22 -22.36
CA GLN A 287 12.77 10.12 -23.82
C GLN A 287 12.02 8.84 -24.25
N LYS A 288 12.11 7.77 -23.44
CA LYS A 288 11.39 6.50 -23.67
C LYS A 288 9.87 6.68 -23.70
N HIS A 289 9.33 7.67 -22.98
CA HIS A 289 7.89 7.87 -22.84
C HIS A 289 7.34 9.01 -23.71
N LEU A 290 8.15 9.62 -24.58
CA LEU A 290 7.71 10.73 -25.43
C LEU A 290 6.53 10.34 -26.34
N LEU A 291 6.54 9.13 -26.90
CA LEU A 291 5.43 8.63 -27.72
C LEU A 291 4.15 8.47 -26.90
N LEU A 292 4.27 7.98 -25.67
CA LEU A 292 3.15 7.83 -24.75
C LEU A 292 2.57 9.20 -24.33
N HIS A 293 3.41 10.22 -24.13
CA HIS A 293 2.94 11.58 -23.86
C HIS A 293 2.15 12.17 -25.03
N LYS A 294 2.66 11.99 -26.26
CA LYS A 294 1.95 12.42 -27.48
C LYS A 294 0.62 11.68 -27.62
N ALA A 295 0.59 10.40 -27.29
CA ALA A 295 -0.64 9.61 -27.26
C ALA A 295 -1.64 10.15 -26.22
N TYR A 296 -1.21 10.44 -24.98
CA TYR A 296 -2.09 11.00 -23.96
C TYR A 296 -2.69 12.35 -24.35
N ARG A 297 -1.89 13.24 -24.95
CA ARG A 297 -2.42 14.50 -25.51
C ARG A 297 -3.45 14.24 -26.61
N ALA A 298 -3.16 13.33 -27.54
CA ALA A 298 -4.09 12.99 -28.61
C ALA A 298 -5.41 12.39 -28.06
N ILE A 299 -5.34 11.52 -27.05
CA ILE A 299 -6.51 10.95 -26.36
C ILE A 299 -7.33 12.05 -25.69
N PHE A 300 -6.68 13.00 -25.01
CA PHE A 300 -7.34 14.10 -24.33
C PHE A 300 -8.19 14.95 -25.28
N HIS A 301 -7.69 15.20 -26.50
CA HIS A 301 -8.43 15.92 -27.54
C HIS A 301 -9.38 15.03 -28.38
N GLY A 302 -9.60 13.77 -27.98
CA GLY A 302 -10.49 12.84 -28.69
C GLY A 302 -9.94 12.31 -30.02
N SER A 303 -8.64 12.51 -30.30
CA SER A 303 -8.00 12.11 -31.55
C SER A 303 -7.38 10.70 -31.44
N PHE A 304 -8.24 9.69 -31.33
CA PHE A 304 -7.81 8.30 -31.10
C PHE A 304 -6.96 7.71 -32.23
N ALA A 305 -7.19 8.10 -33.49
CA ALA A 305 -6.36 7.66 -34.62
C ALA A 305 -4.88 8.05 -34.45
N HIS A 306 -4.62 9.32 -34.12
CA HIS A 306 -3.25 9.79 -33.87
C HIS A 306 -2.64 9.13 -32.62
N ALA A 307 -3.46 8.89 -31.59
CA ALA A 307 -3.01 8.18 -30.39
C ALA A 307 -2.54 6.75 -30.70
N ILE A 308 -3.31 6.03 -31.54
CA ILE A 308 -2.95 4.69 -32.03
C ILE A 308 -1.62 4.74 -32.76
N ASP A 309 -1.41 5.69 -33.67
CA ASP A 309 -0.15 5.81 -34.42
C ASP A 309 1.06 6.01 -33.50
N TYR A 310 0.93 6.86 -32.48
CA TYR A 310 2.02 7.08 -31.50
C TYR A 310 2.29 5.84 -30.66
N LEU A 311 1.25 5.13 -30.21
CA LEU A 311 1.37 3.93 -29.39
C LEU A 311 1.90 2.74 -30.19
N GLN A 312 1.49 2.57 -31.44
CA GLN A 312 2.00 1.53 -32.33
C GLN A 312 3.49 1.74 -32.60
N LYS A 313 3.93 2.98 -32.85
CA LYS A 313 5.36 3.33 -32.96
C LYS A 313 6.14 2.99 -31.69
N ALA A 314 5.52 3.08 -30.51
CA ALA A 314 6.17 2.71 -29.26
C ALA A 314 6.32 1.18 -29.14
N VAL A 315 5.29 0.42 -29.50
CA VAL A 315 5.31 -1.04 -29.56
C VAL A 315 6.33 -1.55 -30.57
N ASP A 316 6.35 -0.98 -31.77
CA ASP A 316 7.31 -1.33 -32.84
C ASP A 316 8.76 -1.00 -32.43
N GLY A 317 8.92 0.05 -31.60
CA GLY A 317 10.19 0.39 -30.94
C GLY A 317 10.56 -0.49 -29.74
N GLY A 318 9.77 -1.53 -29.44
CA GLY A 318 10.02 -2.51 -28.39
C GLY A 318 9.39 -2.22 -27.02
N ASP A 319 8.56 -1.18 -26.87
CA ASP A 319 7.85 -0.91 -25.61
C ASP A 319 6.55 -1.73 -25.53
N THR A 320 6.67 -2.91 -24.93
CA THR A 320 5.54 -3.82 -24.63
C THR A 320 5.04 -3.69 -23.20
N SER A 321 5.28 -2.54 -22.55
CA SER A 321 4.79 -2.32 -21.18
C SER A 321 3.26 -2.43 -21.13
N PRO A 322 2.68 -3.00 -20.04
CA PRO A 322 1.23 -3.12 -19.89
C PRO A 322 0.51 -1.78 -20.08
N GLN A 323 1.14 -0.67 -19.68
CA GLN A 323 0.59 0.68 -19.85
C GLN A 323 0.39 1.04 -21.33
N VAL A 324 1.39 0.82 -22.19
CA VAL A 324 1.29 1.12 -23.64
C VAL A 324 0.24 0.23 -24.30
N ILE A 325 0.29 -1.07 -24.01
CA ILE A 325 -0.62 -2.04 -24.62
C ILE A 325 -2.07 -1.80 -24.18
N ASN A 326 -2.30 -1.56 -22.89
CA ASN A 326 -3.63 -1.24 -22.38
C ASN A 326 -4.17 0.07 -22.97
N THR A 327 -3.33 1.11 -23.06
CA THR A 327 -3.75 2.38 -23.65
C THR A 327 -4.08 2.21 -25.14
N LEU A 328 -3.29 1.43 -25.88
CA LEU A 328 -3.50 1.14 -27.30
C LEU A 328 -4.82 0.40 -27.53
N ALA A 329 -5.09 -0.61 -26.70
CA ALA A 329 -6.35 -1.35 -26.76
C ALA A 329 -7.57 -0.46 -26.56
N VAL A 330 -7.52 0.43 -25.57
CA VAL A 330 -8.57 1.42 -25.30
C VAL A 330 -8.74 2.38 -26.48
N CYS A 331 -7.65 2.82 -27.10
CA CYS A 331 -7.75 3.70 -28.28
C CYS A 331 -8.39 2.99 -29.48
N HIS A 332 -8.03 1.73 -29.76
CA HIS A 332 -8.69 0.94 -30.82
C HIS A 332 -10.19 0.79 -30.59
N LEU A 333 -10.56 0.55 -29.35
CA LEU A 333 -11.94 0.44 -28.92
C LEU A 333 -12.71 1.75 -29.18
N TYR A 334 -12.20 2.90 -28.73
CA TYR A 334 -12.84 4.20 -28.96
C TYR A 334 -12.79 4.65 -30.43
N ASN A 335 -11.87 4.12 -31.23
CA ASN A 335 -11.77 4.36 -32.66
C ASN A 335 -12.66 3.42 -33.50
N GLY A 336 -13.53 2.62 -32.87
CA GLY A 336 -14.50 1.75 -33.56
C GLY A 336 -13.94 0.40 -34.04
N ALA A 337 -12.77 -0.02 -33.55
CA ALA A 337 -12.17 -1.33 -33.81
C ALA A 337 -12.06 -2.18 -32.53
N PRO A 338 -13.20 -2.52 -31.89
CA PRO A 338 -13.21 -3.23 -30.61
C PRO A 338 -12.57 -4.62 -30.70
N SER A 339 -12.65 -5.27 -31.86
CA SER A 339 -12.08 -6.60 -32.07
C SER A 339 -10.56 -6.64 -31.87
N ILE A 340 -9.88 -5.62 -32.41
CA ILE A 340 -8.42 -5.44 -32.30
C ILE A 340 -8.06 -5.04 -30.87
N GLY A 341 -8.79 -4.10 -30.27
CA GLY A 341 -8.51 -3.64 -28.91
C GLY A 341 -8.56 -4.79 -27.89
N VAL A 342 -9.58 -5.64 -28.01
CA VAL A 342 -9.74 -6.82 -27.16
C VAL A 342 -8.63 -7.85 -27.41
N GLN A 343 -8.28 -8.16 -28.66
CA GLN A 343 -7.15 -9.05 -28.96
C GLN A 343 -5.85 -8.55 -28.31
N LYS A 344 -5.62 -7.24 -28.37
CA LYS A 344 -4.42 -6.62 -27.80
C LYS A 344 -4.37 -6.74 -26.27
N LEU A 345 -5.50 -6.74 -25.58
CA LEU A 345 -5.58 -7.00 -24.13
C LEU A 345 -5.31 -8.45 -23.77
N LEU A 346 -5.62 -9.38 -24.66
CA LEU A 346 -5.29 -10.79 -24.43
C LEU A 346 -3.79 -11.07 -24.57
N GLU A 347 -3.02 -10.15 -25.18
CA GLU A 347 -1.57 -10.23 -25.27
C GLU A 347 -0.87 -9.77 -23.97
N THR A 348 -1.54 -9.01 -23.09
CA THR A 348 -0.96 -8.57 -21.82
C THR A 348 -1.00 -9.66 -20.75
N GLN A 349 0.18 -10.05 -20.23
CA GLN A 349 0.31 -10.96 -19.09
C GLN A 349 0.01 -10.30 -17.72
N GLY A 350 -0.27 -8.99 -17.70
CA GLY A 350 -0.66 -8.26 -16.49
C GLY A 350 -2.16 -7.98 -16.51
N GLY A 351 -2.89 -8.55 -15.55
CA GLY A 351 -4.35 -8.54 -15.50
C GLY A 351 -5.00 -7.17 -15.77
N VAL A 352 -6.18 -7.23 -16.39
CA VAL A 352 -7.00 -6.07 -16.76
C VAL A 352 -7.59 -5.42 -15.49
N SER A 353 -7.58 -4.09 -15.37
CA SER A 353 -8.20 -3.38 -14.22
C SER A 353 -9.73 -3.59 -14.22
N GLU A 354 -10.41 -3.58 -13.06
CA GLU A 354 -11.86 -3.86 -13.01
C GLU A 354 -12.69 -2.93 -13.88
N THR A 355 -12.39 -1.63 -13.90
CA THR A 355 -13.04 -0.67 -14.81
C THR A 355 -12.87 -1.07 -16.28
N MET A 356 -11.71 -1.60 -16.62
CA MET A 356 -11.39 -2.03 -17.97
C MET A 356 -11.99 -3.40 -18.30
N LYS A 357 -12.16 -4.29 -17.30
CA LYS A 357 -12.96 -5.51 -17.44
C LYS A 357 -14.41 -5.16 -17.72
N THR A 358 -15.01 -4.26 -16.95
CA THR A 358 -16.39 -3.79 -17.19
C THR A 358 -16.54 -3.20 -18.58
N ASN A 359 -15.63 -2.31 -19.00
CA ASN A 359 -15.67 -1.73 -20.34
C ASN A 359 -15.54 -2.79 -21.44
N VAL A 360 -14.58 -3.72 -21.31
CA VAL A 360 -14.40 -4.83 -22.26
C VAL A 360 -15.63 -5.74 -22.29
N ILE A 361 -16.23 -6.05 -21.15
CA ILE A 361 -17.46 -6.85 -21.06
C ILE A 361 -18.60 -6.13 -21.77
N SER A 362 -18.88 -4.87 -21.41
CA SER A 362 -19.96 -4.07 -22.02
C SER A 362 -19.77 -3.90 -23.52
N LEU A 363 -18.53 -3.79 -24.01
CA LEU A 363 -18.27 -3.65 -25.44
C LEU A 363 -18.23 -4.98 -26.16
N SER A 364 -17.85 -6.06 -25.49
CA SER A 364 -17.97 -7.41 -26.01
C SER A 364 -19.42 -7.79 -26.25
N GLU A 365 -20.33 -7.29 -25.41
CA GLU A 365 -21.77 -7.46 -25.55
C GLU A 365 -22.34 -6.80 -26.80
N VAL A 366 -21.73 -5.71 -27.24
CA VAL A 366 -22.16 -4.97 -28.44
C VAL A 366 -21.45 -5.48 -29.70
N SER A 367 -20.25 -6.06 -29.57
CA SER A 367 -19.33 -6.25 -30.70
C SER A 367 -19.06 -7.71 -31.09
N TYR A 368 -19.44 -8.70 -30.28
CA TYR A 368 -19.05 -10.10 -30.50
C TYR A 368 -20.22 -11.09 -30.50
N SER A 369 -20.03 -12.21 -31.20
CA SER A 369 -20.94 -13.36 -31.14
C SER A 369 -20.88 -14.03 -29.75
N ALA A 370 -21.95 -14.75 -29.37
CA ALA A 370 -22.03 -15.43 -28.06
C ALA A 370 -20.87 -16.42 -27.80
N LYS A 371 -20.29 -17.00 -28.85
CA LYS A 371 -19.18 -17.96 -28.76
C LYS A 371 -17.84 -17.28 -28.49
N ASP A 372 -17.59 -16.13 -29.11
CA ASP A 372 -16.36 -15.36 -28.90
C ASP A 372 -16.38 -14.65 -27.53
N LYS A 373 -17.58 -14.28 -27.05
CA LYS A 373 -17.80 -13.74 -25.69
C LYS A 373 -17.37 -14.72 -24.60
N ALA A 374 -17.71 -16.00 -24.72
CA ALA A 374 -17.37 -17.02 -23.72
C ALA A 374 -15.85 -17.26 -23.61
N ALA A 375 -15.14 -17.29 -24.74
CA ALA A 375 -13.68 -17.40 -24.78
C ALA A 375 -12.98 -16.17 -24.19
N LEU A 376 -13.59 -14.99 -24.35
CA LEU A 376 -13.09 -13.75 -23.80
C LEU A 376 -13.23 -13.67 -22.27
N LEU A 377 -14.43 -14.00 -21.76
CA LEU A 377 -14.72 -13.98 -20.32
C LEU A 377 -13.87 -14.97 -19.53
N ALA A 378 -13.57 -16.13 -20.10
CA ALA A 378 -12.71 -17.15 -19.48
C ALA A 378 -11.23 -16.74 -19.32
N ARG A 379 -10.80 -15.66 -19.99
CA ARG A 379 -9.42 -15.12 -19.89
C ARG A 379 -9.32 -13.86 -19.02
N ILE A 380 -10.44 -13.24 -18.69
CA ILE A 380 -10.53 -11.99 -17.91
C ILE A 380 -10.82 -12.25 -16.42
N HIS A 381 -11.45 -13.39 -16.12
CA HIS A 381 -11.56 -13.98 -14.78
C HIS A 381 -10.32 -14.82 -14.46
#